data_AF-A0A356ZBH7-F1
#
_entry.id   AF-A0A356ZBH7-F1
#
_cell.length_a   1.000
_cell.length_b   1.000
_cell.length_c   1.000
_cell.angle_alpha   90.00
_cell.angle_beta   90.00
_cell.angle_gamma   90.00
#
_symmetry.space_group_name_H-M   'P 1'
#
loop_
_entity.id
_entity.type
_entity.pdbx_description
1 polymer ?
#
loop_
_entity_poly.entity_id
_entity_poly.type
_entity_poly.pdbx_seq_one_letter_code
_entity_poly.pdbx_strand_id
1 'polypeptide(L)' 'MLQIILGAVSQGLLWAVMTIGVYITYRILDIADLTVEGSITMGAAIAAYSIYTGVPPYEATFLALLGGMLAGLV' A
#
# COMPACT_ATOMS: atom_id res chain seq x y z
N MET A 1 15.91 21.67 -7.80
CA MET A 1 15.97 20.56 -8.78
C MET A 1 16.72 19.35 -8.25
N LEU A 2 17.94 19.49 -7.72
CA LEU A 2 18.72 18.37 -7.19
C LEU A 2 17.99 17.58 -6.07
N GLN A 3 17.27 18.25 -5.17
CA GLN A 3 16.48 17.59 -4.13
C GLN A 3 15.31 16.75 -4.66
N ILE A 4 14.66 17.20 -5.75
CA ILE A 4 13.57 16.44 -6.39
C ILE A 4 14.13 15.17 -7.01
N ILE A 5 15.29 15.27 -7.68
CA ILE A 5 15.97 14.10 -8.27
C ILE A 5 16.39 13.12 -7.19
N LEU A 6 16.99 13.60 -6.09
CA LEU A 6 17.38 12.76 -4.97
C LEU A 6 16.17 12.07 -4.33
N GLY A 7 15.07 12.79 -4.12
CA GLY A 7 13.83 12.25 -3.61
C GLY A 7 13.23 11.18 -4.53
N ALA A 8 13.17 11.46 -5.84
CA ALA A 8 12.66 10.51 -6.84
C ALA A 8 13.48 9.21 -6.89
N VAL A 9 14.81 9.32 -6.85
CA VAL A 9 15.70 8.14 -6.82
C VAL A 9 15.52 7.36 -5.52
N SER A 10 15.45 8.04 -4.37
CA SER A 10 15.22 7.39 -3.08
C SER A 10 13.88 6.64 -3.04
N GLN A 11 12.80 7.29 -3.48
CA GLN A 11 11.47 6.68 -3.55
C GLN A 11 11.47 5.50 -4.53
N GLY A 12 12.11 5.65 -5.70
CA GLY A 12 12.21 4.59 -6.71
C GLY A 12 12.95 3.36 -6.20
N LEU A 13 14.06 3.56 -5.48
CA LEU A 13 14.81 2.47 -4.84
C LEU A 13 14.02 1.79 -3.72
N LEU A 14 13.27 2.55 -2.93
CA LEU A 14 12.36 2.00 -1.91
C LEU A 14 11.25 1.15 -2.53
N TRP A 15 10.59 1.66 -3.57
CA TRP A 15 9.49 0.96 -4.25
C TRP A 15 9.95 -0.19 -5.13
N ALA A 16 11.22 -0.23 -5.59
CA ALA A 16 11.73 -1.30 -6.43
C ALA A 16 11.59 -2.69 -5.79
N VAL A 17 11.81 -2.80 -4.47
CA VAL A 17 11.67 -4.06 -3.73
C VAL A 17 10.22 -4.55 -3.75
N MET A 18 9.25 -3.62 -3.60
CA MET A 18 7.82 -3.92 -3.68
C MET A 18 7.45 -4.43 -5.09
N THR A 19 7.92 -3.74 -6.14
CA THR A 19 7.68 -4.13 -7.54
C THR A 19 8.22 -5.54 -7.85
N ILE A 20 9.37 -5.92 -7.29
CA ILE A 20 9.91 -7.28 -7.45
C ILE A 20 8.97 -8.33 -6.83
N GLY A 21 8.40 -8.04 -5.66
CA GLY A 21 7.42 -8.91 -5.01
C GLY A 21 6.20 -9.16 -5.90
N VAL A 22 5.61 -8.09 -6.45
CA VAL A 22 4.46 -8.17 -7.37
C VAL A 22 4.81 -8.97 -8.63
N TYR A 23 5.99 -8.74 -9.19
CA TYR A 23 6.46 -9.46 -10.37
C TYR A 23 6.57 -10.98 -10.14
N ILE A 24 7.10 -11.40 -8.98
CA ILE A 24 7.22 -12.81 -8.63
C ILE A 24 5.83 -13.46 -8.59
N THR A 25 4.85 -12.81 -7.97
CA THR A 25 3.49 -13.34 -7.86
C THR A 25 2.83 -13.52 -9.22
N TYR A 26 2.97 -12.55 -10.14
CA TYR A 26 2.49 -12.67 -11.52
C TYR A 26 3.17 -13.81 -12.27
N ARG A 27 4.48 -13.98 -12.06
CA ARG A 27 5.26 -15.03 -12.73
C ARG A 27 4.87 -16.42 -12.26
N ILE A 28 4.48 -16.58 -10.99
CA ILE A 28 4.06 -17.84 -10.37
C ILE A 28 2.61 -18.18 -10.72
N LEU A 29 1.69 -17.22 -10.60
CA LEU A 29 0.26 -17.45 -10.80
C LEU A 29 -0.17 -17.41 -12.28
N ASP A 30 0.68 -16.88 -13.16
CA ASP A 30 0.40 -16.66 -14.61
C ASP A 30 -0.87 -15.81 -14.87
N ILE A 31 -1.28 -15.04 -13.86
CA ILE A 31 -2.38 -14.06 -13.90
C ILE A 31 -1.93 -12.77 -13.19
N ALA A 32 -2.59 -11.65 -13.52
CA ALA A 32 -2.37 -10.39 -12.83
C ALA A 32 -3.04 -10.42 -11.44
N ASP A 33 -2.25 -10.66 -10.40
CA ASP A 33 -2.63 -10.57 -8.98
C ASP A 33 -2.57 -9.12 -8.44
N LEU A 34 -3.66 -8.37 -8.63
CA LEU A 34 -3.79 -6.99 -8.13
C LEU A 34 -4.28 -6.91 -6.66
N THR A 35 -4.39 -8.03 -5.95
CA THR A 35 -4.93 -8.06 -4.58
C THR A 35 -4.11 -7.21 -3.62
N VAL A 36 -2.79 -7.16 -3.79
CA VAL A 36 -1.89 -6.30 -3.00
C VAL A 36 -2.17 -4.82 -3.23
N GLU A 37 -2.37 -4.39 -4.48
CA GLU A 37 -2.66 -2.99 -4.80
C GLU A 37 -4.03 -2.55 -4.24
N GLY A 38 -5.04 -3.42 -4.34
CA GLY A 38 -6.37 -3.19 -3.78
C GLY A 38 -6.37 -3.13 -2.24
N SER A 39 -5.63 -4.02 -1.58
CA SER A 39 -5.58 -4.10 -0.12
C SER A 39 -4.88 -2.89 0.52
N ILE A 40 -3.76 -2.44 -0.08
CA ILE A 40 -3.01 -1.26 0.40
C ILE A 40 -3.85 0.01 0.21
N THR A 41 -4.50 0.17 -0.96
CA THR A 41 -5.34 1.34 -1.23
C THR A 41 -6.56 1.40 -0.32
N MET A 42 -7.19 0.25 -0.02
CA MET A 42 -8.30 0.18 0.93
C MET A 42 -7.87 0.58 2.35
N GLY A 43 -6.74 0.04 2.84
CA GLY A 43 -6.19 0.44 4.13
C GLY A 43 -5.90 1.95 4.21
N ALA A 44 -5.28 2.51 3.17
CA ALA A 44 -5.01 3.95 3.09
C ALA A 44 -6.30 4.80 3.10
N ALA A 45 -7.34 4.36 2.37
CA ALA A 45 -8.64 5.03 2.36
C ALA A 45 -9.32 5.02 3.74
N ILE A 46 -9.29 3.87 4.44
CA ILE A 46 -9.82 3.75 5.81
C ILE A 46 -9.07 4.67 6.77
N ALA A 47 -7.73 4.66 6.73
CA ALA A 47 -6.93 5.53 7.58
C ALA A 47 -7.24 7.01 7.33
N ALA A 48 -7.23 7.44 6.06
CA ALA A 48 -7.48 8.82 5.67
C ALA A 48 -8.87 9.29 6.07
N TYR A 49 -9.90 8.48 5.80
CA TYR A 49 -11.28 8.79 6.17
C TYR A 49 -11.45 8.85 7.69
N SER A 50 -10.92 7.87 8.43
CA SER A 50 -11.03 7.81 9.89
C SER A 50 -10.40 9.04 10.55
N ILE A 51 -9.17 9.38 10.13
CA ILE A 51 -8.47 10.59 10.62
C ILE A 51 -9.26 11.85 10.26
N TYR A 52 -9.78 11.94 9.03
CA TYR A 52 -10.61 13.08 8.60
C TYR A 52 -11.87 13.25 9.45
N THR A 53 -12.50 12.15 9.86
CA THR A 53 -13.68 12.17 10.74
C THR A 53 -13.37 12.40 12.22
N GLY A 54 -12.11 12.58 12.60
CA GLY A 54 -11.68 12.88 13.96
C GLY A 54 -11.31 11.67 14.82
N VAL A 55 -11.18 10.48 14.22
CA VAL A 55 -10.69 9.28 14.93
C VAL A 55 -9.19 9.46 15.22
N PRO A 56 -8.71 9.11 16.44
CA PRO A 56 -7.29 9.18 16.77
C PRO A 56 -6.42 8.38 15.79
N PRO A 57 -5.21 8.86 15.42
CA PRO A 57 -4.36 8.19 14.43
C PRO A 57 -4.04 6.74 14.75
N TYR A 58 -3.89 6.40 16.04
CA TYR A 58 -3.60 5.03 16.47
C TYR A 58 -4.77 4.07 16.17
N GLU A 59 -6.00 4.48 16.49
CA GLU A 59 -7.22 3.72 16.21
C GLU A 59 -7.50 3.64 14.72
N ALA A 60 -7.33 4.74 13.99
CA ALA A 60 -7.44 4.78 12.54
C ALA A 60 -6.45 3.83 11.85
N THR A 61 -5.22 3.73 12.37
CA THR A 61 -4.21 2.80 11.86
C THR A 61 -4.60 1.34 12.11
N PHE A 62 -5.17 1.04 13.29
CA PHE A 62 -5.66 -0.30 13.60
C PHE A 62 -6.83 -0.71 12.68
N LEU A 63 -7.77 0.20 12.44
CA LEU A 63 -8.88 -0.02 11.50
C LEU A 63 -8.39 -0.22 10.07
N ALA A 64 -7.41 0.57 9.63
CA ALA A 64 -6.79 0.43 8.32
C ALA A 64 -6.09 -0.91 8.13
N LEU A 65 -5.40 -1.41 9.17
CA LEU A 65 -4.78 -2.73 9.17
C LEU A 65 -5.85 -3.83 9.02
N LEU A 66 -6.92 -3.80 9.81
CA LEU A 66 -8.00 -4.78 9.71
C LEU A 66 -8.69 -4.74 8.35
N GLY A 67 -9.00 -3.55 7.84
CA GLY A 67 -9.62 -3.40 6.53
C GLY A 67 -8.73 -3.86 5.38
N GLY A 68 -7.42 -3.59 5.45
CA GLY A 68 -6.45 -4.10 4.49
C GLY A 68 -6.31 -5.63 4.52
N MET A 69 -6.31 -6.22 5.72
CA MET A 69 -6.28 -7.69 5.87
C MET A 69 -7.54 -8.35 5.29
N LEU A 70 -8.71 -7.77 5.53
CA LEU A 70 -9.97 -8.27 4.98
C LEU A 70 -10.04 -8.13 3.46
N ALA A 71 -9.52 -7.03 2.92
CA ALA A 71 -9.43 -6.83 1.48
C ALA A 71 -8.49 -7.86 0.81
N GLY A 72 -7.39 -8.23 1.48
CA GLY A 72 -6.44 -9.22 0.96
C GLY A 72 -6.82 -10.68 1.16
N LEU A 73 -7.87 -10.95 1.93
CA LEU A 73 -8.44 -12.29 2.10
C LEU A 73 -9.25 -12.75 0.88
N VAL A 74 -9.70 -11.80 0.05
CA VAL A 74 -10.57 -12.00 -1.12
C VAL A 74 -9.74 -11.90 -2.39
#